data_AF-A0A7X5N4G6-F1
#
_entry.id   AF-A0A7X5N4G6-F1
#
_cell.length_a   1.000
_cell.length_b   1.000
_cell.length_c   1.000
_cell.angle_alpha   90.00
_cell.angle_beta   90.00
_cell.angle_gamma   90.00
#
_symmetry.space_group_name_H-M   'P 1'
#
loop_
_entity.id
_entity.type
_entity.pdbx_description
1 polymer ?
#
loop_
_entity_poly.entity_id
_entity_poly.type
_entity_poly.pdbx_seq_one_letter_code
_entity_poly.pdbx_strand_id
1 'polypeptide(L)'
;MQTIGNVWLWGGFAIVVIVALLVDLVLMRHGGAHKVTFKEATWWSIGWVLLALAFNAGLWWYLQGSMGDAAADRIGLEFLT
;
A
#
# COMPACT_ATOMS: atom_id res chain seq x y z
N MET A 1 -21.20 -14.48 17.54
CA MET A 1 -20.86 -13.15 16.99
C MET A 1 -19.46 -13.25 16.39
N GLN A 2 -19.36 -13.30 15.06
CA GLN A 2 -18.06 -13.28 14.37
C GLN A 2 -17.51 -11.86 14.50
N THR A 3 -16.45 -11.70 15.29
CA THR A 3 -15.87 -10.39 15.57
C THR A 3 -15.18 -9.88 14.31
N ILE A 4 -15.49 -8.65 13.91
CA ILE A 4 -14.97 -7.96 12.70
C ILE A 4 -13.43 -7.79 12.78
N GLY A 5 -12.83 -8.04 13.95
CA GLY A 5 -11.39 -8.07 14.19
C GLY A 5 -10.72 -9.32 13.63
N ASN A 6 -10.65 -9.42 12.31
CA ASN A 6 -9.70 -10.32 11.67
C ASN A 6 -8.29 -9.73 11.84
N VAL A 7 -7.48 -10.34 12.71
CA VAL A 7 -6.10 -9.93 13.03
C VAL A 7 -5.27 -9.71 11.76
N TRP A 8 -5.58 -10.42 10.68
CA TRP A 8 -4.90 -10.29 9.40
C TRP A 8 -5.24 -9.01 8.64
N LEU A 9 -6.49 -8.52 8.68
CA LEU A 9 -6.86 -7.21 8.11
C LEU A 9 -6.19 -6.07 8.87
N TRP A 10 -6.16 -6.18 10.19
CA TRP A 10 -5.43 -5.24 11.05
C TRP A 10 -3.92 -5.29 10.81
N GLY A 11 -3.36 -6.48 10.60
CA GLY A 11 -1.95 -6.66 10.26
C GLY A 11 -1.60 -6.03 8.90
N GLY A 12 -2.41 -6.27 7.87
CA GLY A 12 -2.24 -5.64 6.55
C GLY A 12 -2.35 -4.12 6.63
N PHE A 13 -3.36 -3.60 7.33
CA PHE A 13 -3.51 -2.16 7.57
C PHE A 13 -2.31 -1.56 8.32
N ALA A 14 -1.86 -2.22 9.39
CA ALA A 14 -0.70 -1.78 10.16
C ALA A 14 0.57 -1.75 9.31
N ILE A 15 0.77 -2.74 8.43
CA ILE A 15 1.91 -2.76 7.49
C ILE A 15 1.84 -1.57 6.53
N VAL A 16 0.69 -1.27 5.93
CA VAL A 16 0.51 -0.09 5.07
C VAL A 16 0.84 1.19 5.81
N VAL A 17 0.31 1.35 7.02
CA VAL A 17 0.55 2.53 7.85
C VAL A 17 2.03 2.66 8.20
N ILE A 18 2.71 1.57 8.56
CA ILE A 18 4.15 1.58 8.84
C ILE A 18 4.95 1.98 7.59
N VAL A 19 4.62 1.43 6.41
CA VAL A 19 5.31 1.80 5.17
C VAL A 19 5.08 3.26 4.82
N ALA A 20 3.85 3.76 4.95
CA ALA A 20 3.53 5.17 4.75
C ALA A 20 4.33 6.08 5.70
N LEU A 21 4.41 5.73 6.99
CA LEU A 21 5.20 6.46 7.98
C LEU A 21 6.70 6.41 7.68
N LEU A 22 7.24 5.27 7.26
CA LEU A 22 8.64 5.16 6.88
C LEU A 22 8.96 6.03 5.66
N VAL A 23 8.07 6.06 4.68
CA VAL A 23 8.17 6.93 3.50
C VAL A 23 8.16 8.40 3.92
N ASP A 24 7.22 8.81 4.79
CA ASP A 24 7.13 10.17 5.32
C ASP A 24 8.42 10.58 6.06
N LEU A 25 8.94 9.70 6.93
CA LEU A 25 10.18 9.94 7.69
C LEU A 25 11.41 10.03 6.79
N VAL A 26 11.52 9.19 5.76
CA VAL A 26 12.59 9.27 4.76
C VAL A 26 12.48 10.56 3.95
N LEU A 27 11.25 11.02 3.65
CA LEU A 27 10.98 12.28 2.96
C LEU A 27 11.40 13.51 3.80
N MET A 28 11.02 13.56 5.08
CA MET A 28 11.45 14.64 5.99
C MET A 28 12.97 14.72 6.12
N ARG A 29 13.67 13.58 5.99
CA ARG A 29 15.13 13.51 6.05
C ARG A 29 15.81 14.06 4.78
N HIS A 30 15.10 14.15 3.66
CA HIS A 30 15.62 14.71 2.40
C HIS A 30 15.23 16.19 2.16
N GLY A 31 14.31 16.75 2.95
CA GLY A 31 13.76 18.11 2.81
C GLY A 31 14.67 19.28 3.18
N GLY A 32 15.97 19.23 2.85
CA GLY A 32 16.88 20.36 3.03
C GLY A 32 16.79 21.35 1.87
N ALA A 33 15.96 22.41 2.01
CA ALA A 33 15.91 23.65 1.20
C ALA A 33 16.16 23.58 -0.32
N HIS A 34 15.98 22.43 -0.96
CA HIS A 34 16.12 22.25 -2.41
C HIS A 34 14.72 22.24 -3.02
N LYS A 35 14.52 23.13 -4.00
CA LYS A 35 13.31 23.15 -4.83
C LYS A 35 13.17 21.78 -5.48
N VAL A 36 12.13 21.04 -5.08
CA VAL A 36 11.79 19.75 -5.67
C VAL A 36 11.71 19.92 -7.19
N THR A 37 12.68 19.33 -7.89
CA THR A 37 12.75 19.38 -9.35
C THR A 37 11.69 18.44 -9.92
N PHE A 38 11.23 18.67 -11.15
CA PHE A 38 10.23 17.82 -11.81
C PHE A 38 10.61 16.32 -11.82
N LYS A 39 11.91 16.04 -11.78
CA LYS A 39 12.49 14.69 -11.74
C LYS A 39 12.27 14.00 -10.39
N GLU A 40 12.34 14.74 -9.28
CA GLU A 40 12.05 14.21 -7.93
C GLU A 40 10.55 13.96 -7.76
N ALA A 41 9.69 14.85 -8.27
CA ALA A 41 8.25 14.63 -8.25
C ALA A 41 7.83 13.38 -9.04
N THR A 42 8.52 13.07 -10.14
CA THR A 42 8.26 11.86 -10.93
C THR A 42 8.64 10.60 -10.16
N TRP A 43 9.82 10.59 -9.54
CA TRP A 43 10.25 9.48 -8.68
C TRP A 43 9.32 9.30 -7.47
N TRP A 44 8.81 10.41 -6.94
CA TRP A 44 7.83 10.41 -5.87
C TRP A 44 6.53 9.72 -6.28
N SER A 45 5.95 10.10 -7.42
CA SER A 45 4.74 9.46 -7.95
C SER A 45 4.96 7.98 -8.24
N ILE A 46 6.10 7.59 -8.81
CA ILE A 46 6.43 6.18 -9.05
C ILE A 46 6.51 5.41 -7.73
N GLY A 47 7.13 5.99 -6.69
CA GLY A 47 7.18 5.38 -5.36
C GLY A 47 5.80 5.10 -4.78
N TRP A 48 4.88 6.06 -4.88
CA TRP A 48 3.49 5.88 -4.43
C TRP A 48 2.70 4.89 -5.27
N VAL A 49 2.89 4.87 -6.59
CA VAL A 49 2.25 3.88 -7.47
C VAL A 49 2.74 2.47 -7.15
N LEU A 50 4.05 2.28 -6.97
CA LEU A 50 4.62 0.99 -6.58
C LEU A 50 4.12 0.55 -5.20
N LEU A 51 3.96 1.49 -4.26
CA LEU A 51 3.40 1.20 -2.95
C LEU A 51 1.95 0.73 -3.03
N ALA A 52 1.11 1.39 -3.84
CA ALA A 52 -0.27 0.98 -4.07
C ALA A 52 -0.36 -0.41 -4.72
N LEU A 53 0.49 -0.68 -5.72
CA LEU A 53 0.58 -2.00 -6.37
C LEU A 53 1.06 -3.10 -5.40
N ALA A 54 2.05 -2.81 -4.56
CA ALA A 54 2.54 -3.76 -3.57
C ALA A 54 1.47 -4.10 -2.52
N PHE A 55 0.70 -3.11 -2.07
CA PHE A 55 -0.43 -3.36 -1.18
C PHE A 55 -1.52 -4.19 -1.88
N ASN A 56 -1.87 -3.86 -3.12
CA ASN A 56 -2.83 -4.61 -3.90
C ASN A 56 -2.42 -6.08 -4.08
N ALA A 57 -1.16 -6.34 -4.42
CA ALA A 57 -0.62 -7.69 -4.55
C ALA A 57 -0.66 -8.47 -3.22
N GLY A 58 -0.33 -7.81 -2.10
CA GLY A 58 -0.44 -8.42 -0.76
C GLY A 58 -1.89 -8.74 -0.38
N LEU A 59 -2.81 -7.83 -0.68
CA LEU A 59 -4.25 -8.03 -0.48
C LEU A 59 -4.77 -9.18 -1.35
N TRP A 60 -4.37 -9.24 -2.61
CA TRP A 60 -4.75 -10.28 -3.55
C TRP A 60 -4.29 -11.66 -3.06
N TRP A 61 -3.02 -11.80 -2.66
CA TRP A 61 -2.50 -13.07 -2.15
C TRP A 61 -3.23 -13.54 -0.88
N TYR A 62 -3.61 -12.59 -0.02
CA TYR A 62 -4.39 -12.89 1.17
C TYR A 62 -5.83 -13.35 0.84
N LEU A 63 -6.50 -12.65 -0.07
CA LEU A 63 -7.85 -12.99 -0.53
C LEU A 63 -7.86 -14.33 -1.25
N GLN A 64 -6.79 -14.64 -1.99
CA GLN A 64 -6.62 -15.90 -2.68
C GLN A 64 -6.71 -17.07 -1.70
N GLY A 65 -5.96 -17.02 -0.60
CA GLY A 65 -5.93 -18.08 0.42
C GLY A 65 -7.15 -18.14 1.34
N SER A 66 -7.94 -17.07 1.44
CA SER A 66 -9.08 -16.98 2.38
C SER A 66 -10.45 -17.09 1.71
N MET A 67 -10.62 -16.54 0.50
CA MET A 67 -11.89 -16.44 -0.22
C MET A 67 -11.86 -17.06 -1.63
N GLY A 68 -10.68 -17.52 -2.09
CA GLY A 68 -10.47 -18.13 -3.40
C GLY A 68 -10.18 -17.12 -4.50
N ASP A 69 -9.59 -17.62 -5.60
CA ASP A 69 -9.05 -16.82 -6.71
C ASP A 69 -10.06 -15.81 -7.28
N ALA A 70 -11.32 -16.23 -7.47
CA ALA A 70 -12.35 -15.37 -8.08
C ALA A 70 -12.70 -14.13 -7.24
N ALA A 71 -12.65 -14.23 -5.91
CA ALA A 71 -12.88 -13.10 -5.02
C ALA A 71 -11.65 -12.19 -4.94
N ALA A 72 -10.45 -12.80 -4.94
CA ALA A 72 -9.19 -12.07 -4.97
C ALA A 72 -9.04 -11.23 -6.23
N ASP A 73 -9.30 -11.80 -7.41
CA ASP A 73 -9.22 -11.11 -8.70
C ASP A 73 -10.19 -9.94 -8.77
N ARG A 74 -11.43 -10.15 -8.32
CA ARG A 74 -12.45 -9.09 -8.31
C ARG A 74 -12.05 -7.92 -7.42
N ILE A 75 -11.72 -8.18 -6.16
CA ILE A 75 -11.39 -7.13 -5.19
C ILE A 75 -10.05 -6.48 -5.55
N GLY A 76 -9.10 -7.25 -6.08
CA GLY A 76 -7.83 -6.75 -6.59
C GLY A 76 -8.04 -5.76 -7.73
N LEU A 77 -8.91 -6.08 -8.69
CA LEU A 77 -9.29 -5.15 -9.76
C LEU A 77 -10.04 -3.94 -9.22
N GLU A 78 -11.03 -4.12 -8.33
CA GLU A 78 -11.79 -3.02 -7.71
C GLU A 78 -10.91 -2.03 -6.95
N PHE A 79 -9.74 -2.44 -6.44
CA PHE A 79 -8.79 -1.53 -5.80
C PHE A 79 -7.97 -0.69 -6.79
N LEU A 80 -7.83 -1.13 -8.05
CA LEU A 80 -7.01 -0.48 -9.08
C LEU A 80 -7.80 0.46 -10.00
N THR A 81 -9.13 0.44 -9.95
CA THR A 81 -10.04 1.31 -10.72
C THR A 81 -10.80 2.25 -9.80
#